data_AF-A0A2J8UME7-F1
#
_entry.id   AF-A0A2J8UME7-F1
#
_cell.length_a   1.000
_cell.length_b   1.000
_cell.length_c   1.000
_cell.angle_alpha   90.00
_cell.angle_beta   90.00
_cell.angle_gamma   90.00
#
_symmetry.space_group_name_H-M   'P 1'
#
loop_
_entity.id
_entity.type
_entity.pdbx_description
1 polymer ?
#
loop_
_entity_poly.entity_id
_entity_poly.type
_entity_poly.pdbx_seq_one_letter_code
_entity_poly.pdbx_strand_id
1 'polypeptide(L)'
;MGWGPLQRISHPSQCLSLLSTWLGSLLLLVCLLASRSVTEEVSEYCSHMIGSGHLQSLQRLIDSQMETSCQITFEFVDQEQLKDPVCYLKKAFLLVQDIMEDTMRFRDNTPNAIAIVQLQELSLRLKSCFTKDYEEHDKACIRTFYETPL
;
A
#
# COMPACT_ATOMS: atom_id res chain seq x y z
N MET A 1 66.64 -11.49 52.02
CA MET A 1 67.13 -11.31 50.63
C MET A 1 66.87 -12.63 49.93
N GLY A 2 65.75 -12.82 49.25
CA GLY A 2 65.48 -12.29 47.92
C GLY A 2 65.02 -13.49 47.10
N TRP A 3 63.71 -13.68 46.98
CA TRP A 3 63.11 -14.66 46.06
C TRP A 3 62.22 -13.87 45.11
N GLY A 4 62.54 -13.90 43.83
CA GLY A 4 61.55 -13.86 42.75
C GLY A 4 61.74 -15.13 41.90
N PRO A 5 61.05 -15.29 40.75
CA PRO A 5 59.74 -14.79 40.36
C PRO A 5 58.82 -15.93 39.85
N LEU A 6 57.56 -15.62 39.54
CA LEU A 6 56.83 -15.97 38.29
C LEU A 6 55.32 -16.04 38.54
N GLN A 7 54.64 -15.07 37.93
CA GLN A 7 53.19 -14.92 37.87
C GLN A 7 52.52 -16.13 37.22
N ARG A 8 51.46 -16.62 37.86
CA ARG A 8 50.42 -17.43 37.22
C ARG A 8 49.21 -16.53 36.99
N ILE A 9 48.88 -16.36 35.72
CA ILE A 9 47.65 -15.72 35.22
C ILE A 9 46.46 -16.61 35.57
N SER A 10 45.43 -16.04 36.18
CA SER A 10 44.08 -16.61 36.14
C SER A 10 43.03 -15.56 36.53
N HIS A 11 42.29 -15.01 35.57
CA HIS A 11 40.86 -14.74 35.75
C HIS A 11 40.13 -14.80 34.40
N PRO A 12 39.22 -15.77 34.19
CA PRO A 12 38.54 -16.03 32.91
C PRO A 12 37.23 -15.24 32.73
N SER A 13 36.95 -14.27 33.60
CA SER A 13 35.66 -13.57 33.69
C SER A 13 35.49 -12.40 32.71
N GLN A 14 36.57 -11.95 32.05
CA GLN A 14 36.50 -10.81 31.09
C GLN A 14 36.34 -11.26 29.63
N CYS A 15 36.60 -12.53 29.30
CA CYS A 15 36.47 -13.05 27.93
C CYS A 15 35.01 -13.43 27.60
N LEU A 16 34.24 -13.86 28.60
CA LEU A 16 32.87 -14.34 28.42
C LEU A 16 31.85 -13.20 28.16
N SER A 17 32.12 -11.98 28.64
CA SER A 17 31.27 -10.80 28.42
C SER A 17 31.48 -10.14 27.05
N LEU A 18 32.66 -10.29 26.46
CA LEU A 18 32.93 -9.86 25.08
C LEU A 18 32.31 -10.81 24.05
N LEU A 19 32.28 -12.12 24.32
CA LEU A 19 31.63 -13.08 23.43
C LEU A 19 30.10 -12.90 23.38
N SER A 20 29.44 -12.65 24.52
CA SER A 20 27.97 -12.49 24.54
C SER A 20 27.50 -11.19 23.87
N THR A 21 28.28 -10.12 23.98
CA THR A 21 27.99 -8.83 23.34
C THR A 21 28.26 -8.86 21.83
N TRP A 22 29.29 -9.58 21.37
CA TRP A 22 29.53 -9.80 19.95
C TRP A 22 28.47 -10.69 19.29
N LEU A 23 28.09 -11.80 19.92
CA LEU A 23 27.00 -12.65 19.44
C LEU A 23 25.67 -11.89 19.41
N GLY A 24 25.36 -11.08 20.42
CA GLY A 24 24.14 -10.26 20.45
C GLY A 24 24.11 -9.17 19.37
N SER A 25 25.25 -8.51 19.13
CA SER A 25 25.38 -7.49 18.07
C SER A 25 25.29 -8.12 16.67
N LEU A 26 25.91 -9.28 16.46
CA LEU A 26 25.81 -10.03 15.21
C LEU A 26 24.37 -10.55 14.97
N LEU A 27 23.69 -11.02 16.01
CA LEU A 27 22.30 -11.46 15.92
C LEU A 27 21.37 -10.29 15.59
N LEU A 28 21.57 -9.12 16.21
CA LEU A 28 20.84 -7.90 15.89
C LEU A 28 21.10 -7.44 14.45
N LEU A 29 22.34 -7.52 13.97
CA LEU A 29 22.70 -7.19 12.58
C LEU A 29 22.03 -8.16 11.61
N VAL A 30 22.03 -9.47 11.90
CA VAL A 30 21.33 -10.48 11.09
C VAL A 30 19.82 -10.25 11.13
N CYS A 31 19.24 -9.92 12.27
CA CYS A 31 17.81 -9.57 12.38
C CYS A 31 17.48 -8.29 11.59
N LEU A 32 18.33 -7.26 11.64
CA LEU A 32 18.18 -6.02 10.88
C LEU A 32 18.35 -6.24 9.37
N LEU A 33 19.25 -7.12 8.95
CA LEU A 33 19.45 -7.49 7.54
C LEU A 33 18.31 -8.40 7.03
N ALA A 34 17.84 -9.35 7.82
CA ALA A 34 16.71 -10.23 7.49
C ALA A 34 15.36 -9.50 7.47
N SER A 35 15.25 -8.37 8.19
CA SER A 35 14.06 -7.50 8.12
C SER A 35 14.09 -6.53 6.93
N ARG A 36 15.22 -6.41 6.20
CA ARG A 36 15.32 -5.56 5.00
C ARG A 36 14.86 -6.23 3.70
N SER A 37 14.61 -7.55 3.69
CA SER A 37 14.41 -8.31 2.44
C SER A 37 12.95 -8.49 1.99
N VAL A 38 11.98 -7.76 2.54
CA VAL A 38 10.54 -7.97 2.20
C VAL A 38 9.94 -6.80 1.39
N THR A 39 10.66 -5.70 1.19
CA THR A 39 10.08 -4.47 0.61
C THR A 39 10.43 -4.18 -0.85
N GLU A 40 11.32 -4.95 -1.49
CA GLU A 40 11.74 -4.66 -2.88
C GLU A 40 10.87 -5.35 -3.95
N GLU A 41 10.35 -6.55 -3.71
CA GLU A 41 9.67 -7.33 -4.77
C GLU A 41 8.28 -6.80 -5.15
N VAL A 42 7.56 -6.12 -4.24
CA VAL A 42 6.26 -5.48 -4.57
C VAL A 42 6.45 -4.30 -5.52
N SER A 43 7.60 -3.63 -5.45
CA SER A 43 7.82 -2.33 -6.11
C SER A 43 7.88 -2.43 -7.63
N GLU A 44 8.62 -3.41 -8.17
CA GLU A 44 8.84 -3.51 -9.62
C GLU A 44 7.57 -3.92 -10.37
N TYR A 45 6.86 -4.95 -9.89
CA TYR A 45 5.63 -5.43 -10.52
C TYR A 45 4.53 -4.36 -10.57
N CYS A 46 4.34 -3.62 -9.47
CA CYS A 46 3.26 -2.63 -9.35
C CYS A 46 3.48 -1.38 -10.20
N SER A 47 4.74 -1.02 -10.46
CA SER A 47 5.13 0.21 -11.16
C SER A 47 4.56 0.36 -12.59
N HIS A 48 4.27 -0.76 -13.26
CA HIS A 48 3.84 -0.79 -14.67
C HIS A 48 2.40 -1.30 -14.88
N MET A 49 1.63 -1.55 -13.81
CA MET A 49 0.29 -2.13 -13.93
C MET A 49 -0.72 -1.16 -14.56
N ILE A 50 -0.66 0.13 -14.18
CA ILE A 50 -1.53 1.16 -14.74
C ILE A 50 -0.91 1.71 -16.03
N GLY A 51 -1.23 1.06 -17.15
CA GLY A 51 -0.88 1.55 -18.48
C GLY A 51 -1.75 2.71 -18.97
N SER A 52 -1.26 3.44 -19.98
CA SER A 52 -1.96 4.56 -20.62
C SER A 52 -3.29 4.17 -21.27
N GLY A 53 -3.44 2.92 -21.71
CA GLY A 53 -4.70 2.41 -22.27
C GLY A 53 -5.86 2.45 -21.26
N HIS A 54 -5.58 2.22 -19.97
CA HIS A 54 -6.59 2.34 -18.92
C HIS A 54 -7.02 3.80 -18.74
N LEU A 55 -6.06 4.73 -18.72
CA LEU A 55 -6.34 6.17 -18.60
C LEU A 55 -7.12 6.71 -19.81
N GLN A 56 -6.80 6.26 -21.01
CA GLN A 56 -7.59 6.61 -22.20
C GLN A 56 -9.01 6.04 -22.14
N SER A 57 -9.20 4.87 -21.55
CA SER A 57 -10.54 4.28 -21.40
C SER A 57 -11.36 5.08 -20.38
N LEU A 58 -10.76 5.49 -19.25
CA LEU A 58 -11.38 6.43 -18.31
C LEU A 58 -11.76 7.75 -18.99
N GLN A 59 -10.88 8.34 -19.80
CA GLN A 59 -11.19 9.56 -20.53
C GLN A 59 -12.38 9.37 -21.48
N ARG A 60 -12.43 8.25 -22.22
CA ARG A 60 -13.58 7.94 -23.10
C ARG A 60 -14.88 7.75 -22.32
N LEU A 61 -14.82 7.18 -21.11
CA LEU A 61 -16.00 7.11 -20.24
C LEU A 61 -16.53 8.52 -19.98
N ILE A 62 -15.66 9.43 -19.52
CA ILE A 62 -16.00 10.83 -19.24
C ILE A 62 -16.55 11.53 -20.49
N ASP A 63 -15.83 11.47 -21.62
CA ASP A 63 -16.19 12.16 -22.87
C ASP A 63 -17.52 11.65 -23.47
N SER A 64 -17.92 10.41 -23.13
CA SER A 64 -19.17 9.81 -23.62
C SER A 64 -20.39 10.17 -22.78
N GLN A 65 -20.19 10.79 -21.60
CA GLN A 65 -21.29 11.20 -20.75
C GLN A 65 -21.94 12.48 -21.30
N MET A 66 -23.27 12.53 -21.22
CA MET A 66 -24.03 13.73 -21.55
C MET A 66 -23.82 14.78 -20.44
N GLU A 67 -23.51 16.01 -20.82
CA GLU A 67 -23.52 17.14 -19.88
C GLU A 67 -24.93 17.35 -19.32
N THR A 68 -25.07 17.29 -18.00
CA THR A 68 -26.35 17.36 -17.31
C THR A 68 -26.21 17.96 -15.92
N SER A 69 -27.28 18.57 -15.41
CA SER A 69 -27.38 18.98 -14.01
C SER A 69 -27.86 17.87 -13.08
N CYS A 70 -28.06 16.65 -13.59
CA CYS A 70 -28.42 15.49 -12.79
C CYS A 70 -27.33 15.21 -11.76
N GLN A 71 -27.73 15.02 -10.50
CA GLN A 71 -26.84 14.69 -9.41
C GLN A 71 -27.14 13.28 -8.90
N ILE A 72 -26.10 12.59 -8.46
CA ILE A 72 -26.15 11.26 -7.87
C ILE A 72 -25.50 11.29 -6.49
N THR A 73 -25.83 10.29 -5.67
CA THR A 73 -25.27 10.12 -4.34
C THR A 73 -24.28 8.97 -4.34
N PHE A 74 -23.09 9.19 -3.80
CA PHE A 74 -22.07 8.16 -3.64
C PHE A 74 -21.19 8.44 -2.43
N GLU A 75 -20.55 7.42 -1.89
CA GLU A 75 -19.58 7.56 -0.80
C GLU A 75 -18.17 7.62 -1.37
N PHE A 76 -17.37 8.58 -0.90
CA PHE A 76 -15.98 8.72 -1.31
C PHE A 76 -15.12 9.30 -0.20
N VAL A 77 -13.79 9.33 -0.41
CA VAL A 77 -12.85 9.85 0.59
C VAL A 77 -13.01 11.35 0.72
N ASP A 78 -13.13 11.83 1.96
CA ASP A 78 -13.12 13.23 2.28
C ASP A 78 -11.69 13.77 2.34
N GLN A 79 -11.28 14.49 1.29
CA GLN A 79 -9.97 15.13 1.20
C GLN A 79 -9.74 16.20 2.30
N GLU A 80 -10.79 16.70 2.95
CA GLU A 80 -10.64 17.58 4.10
C GLU A 80 -10.17 16.85 5.36
N GLN A 81 -10.62 15.61 5.54
CA GLN A 81 -10.26 14.77 6.68
C GLN A 81 -8.97 13.97 6.46
N LEU A 82 -8.66 13.59 5.21
CA LEU A 82 -7.47 12.80 4.87
C LEU A 82 -6.56 13.55 3.91
N LYS A 83 -5.67 14.37 4.49
CA LYS A 83 -4.73 15.24 3.76
C LYS A 83 -3.47 14.54 3.28
N ASP A 84 -3.08 13.44 3.91
CA ASP A 84 -1.92 12.68 3.47
C ASP A 84 -2.20 12.05 2.09
N PRO A 85 -1.40 12.36 1.05
CA PRO A 85 -1.71 11.95 -0.31
C PRO A 85 -1.62 10.43 -0.51
N VAL A 86 -0.72 9.74 0.20
CA VAL A 86 -0.53 8.30 0.06
C VAL A 86 -1.71 7.57 0.70
N CYS A 87 -2.07 7.95 1.92
CA CYS A 87 -3.24 7.40 2.62
C CYS A 87 -4.54 7.73 1.90
N TYR A 88 -4.68 8.94 1.36
CA TYR A 88 -5.84 9.33 0.55
C TYR A 88 -6.00 8.40 -0.65
N LEU A 89 -4.95 8.20 -1.45
CA LEU A 89 -5.00 7.33 -2.62
C LEU A 89 -5.27 5.88 -2.24
N LYS A 90 -4.67 5.39 -1.16
CA LYS A 90 -4.91 4.03 -0.65
C LYS A 90 -6.37 3.81 -0.27
N LYS A 91 -6.97 4.77 0.44
CA LYS A 91 -8.39 4.70 0.84
C LYS A 91 -9.31 4.87 -0.38
N ALA A 92 -9.00 5.83 -1.26
CA ALA A 92 -9.80 6.11 -2.45
C ALA A 92 -9.83 4.94 -3.41
N PHE A 93 -8.69 4.29 -3.63
CA PHE A 93 -8.59 3.12 -4.51
C PHE A 93 -9.52 1.97 -4.10
N LEU A 94 -9.72 1.75 -2.80
CA LEU A 94 -10.67 0.75 -2.31
C LEU A 94 -12.11 1.15 -2.64
N LEU A 95 -12.50 2.40 -2.39
CA LEU A 95 -13.86 2.88 -2.69
C LEU A 95 -14.17 2.96 -4.18
N VAL A 96 -13.16 3.20 -5.03
CA VAL A 96 -13.33 3.15 -6.48
C VAL A 96 -13.79 1.77 -6.95
N GLN A 97 -13.40 0.68 -6.29
CA GLN A 97 -13.89 -0.67 -6.63
C GLN A 97 -15.39 -0.78 -6.44
N ASP A 98 -15.90 -0.32 -5.29
CA ASP A 98 -17.32 -0.33 -4.98
C ASP A 98 -18.09 0.59 -5.94
N ILE A 99 -17.55 1.77 -6.26
CA ILE A 99 -18.14 2.70 -7.24
C ILE A 99 -18.23 2.08 -8.65
N MET A 100 -17.19 1.35 -9.08
CA MET A 100 -17.21 0.69 -10.39
C MET A 100 -18.30 -0.38 -10.47
N GLU A 101 -18.60 -1.08 -9.37
CA GLU A 101 -19.61 -2.14 -9.33
C GLU A 101 -21.03 -1.60 -9.16
N ASP A 102 -21.22 -0.62 -8.27
CA ASP A 102 -22.55 -0.15 -7.88
C ASP A 102 -23.03 1.07 -8.65
N THR A 103 -22.13 1.94 -9.09
CA THR A 103 -22.47 3.25 -9.67
C THR A 103 -22.19 3.31 -11.17
N MET A 104 -21.03 2.84 -11.63
CA MET A 104 -20.60 2.95 -13.05
C MET A 104 -21.19 1.85 -13.93
N ARG A 105 -22.53 1.81 -14.03
CA ARG A 105 -23.25 0.76 -14.75
C ARG A 105 -23.55 1.17 -16.20
N PHE A 106 -23.13 0.32 -17.12
CA PHE A 106 -23.38 0.47 -18.55
C PHE A 106 -24.11 -0.77 -19.07
N ARG A 107 -24.80 -0.62 -20.20
CA ARG A 107 -25.44 -1.76 -20.86
C ARG A 107 -24.39 -2.80 -21.27
N ASP A 108 -24.69 -4.08 -21.06
CA ASP A 108 -23.79 -5.19 -21.36
C ASP A 108 -23.26 -5.15 -22.80
N ASN A 109 -22.01 -5.59 -22.95
CA ASN A 109 -21.29 -5.67 -24.23
C ASN A 109 -21.12 -4.33 -24.96
N THR A 110 -21.36 -3.19 -24.30
CA THR A 110 -20.99 -1.87 -24.82
C THR A 110 -19.51 -1.58 -24.57
N PRO A 111 -18.88 -0.68 -25.35
CA PRO A 111 -17.49 -0.28 -25.11
C PRO A 111 -17.22 0.20 -23.67
N ASN A 112 -18.15 0.95 -23.08
CA ASN A 112 -18.03 1.44 -21.71
C ASN A 112 -18.16 0.32 -20.67
N ALA A 113 -19.07 -0.64 -20.86
CA ALA A 113 -19.16 -1.81 -19.99
C ALA A 113 -17.87 -2.64 -20.01
N ILE A 114 -17.29 -2.86 -21.21
CA ILE A 114 -16.02 -3.57 -21.38
C ILE A 114 -14.88 -2.82 -20.69
N ALA A 115 -14.85 -1.49 -20.79
CA ALA A 115 -13.85 -0.65 -20.11
C ALA A 115 -13.94 -0.78 -18.58
N ILE A 116 -15.14 -0.79 -18.00
CA ILE A 116 -15.33 -1.00 -16.55
C ILE A 116 -14.81 -2.38 -16.12
N VAL A 117 -15.12 -3.44 -16.87
CA VAL A 117 -14.61 -4.79 -16.57
C VAL A 117 -13.08 -4.81 -16.58
N GLN A 118 -12.43 -4.18 -17.57
CA GLN A 118 -10.97 -4.09 -17.63
C GLN A 118 -10.38 -3.33 -16.44
N LEU A 119 -11.03 -2.26 -15.98
CA LEU A 119 -10.62 -1.49 -14.81
C LEU A 119 -10.82 -2.27 -13.51
N GLN A 120 -11.89 -3.06 -13.38
CA GLN A 120 -12.11 -3.96 -12.26
C GLN A 120 -11.04 -5.07 -12.22
N GLU A 121 -10.72 -5.70 -13.36
CA GLU A 121 -9.64 -6.68 -13.48
C GLU A 121 -8.26 -6.08 -13.14
N LEU A 122 -8.00 -4.84 -13.56
CA LEU A 122 -6.80 -4.10 -13.15
C LEU A 122 -6.79 -3.89 -11.63
N SER A 123 -7.92 -3.50 -11.06
CA SER A 123 -8.04 -3.22 -9.63
C SER A 123 -7.77 -4.46 -8.77
N LEU A 124 -8.31 -5.62 -9.17
CA LEU A 124 -8.04 -6.90 -8.51
C LEU A 124 -6.54 -7.25 -8.52
N ARG A 125 -5.84 -6.98 -9.62
CA ARG A 125 -4.39 -7.19 -9.72
C ARG A 125 -3.63 -6.20 -8.83
N LEU A 126 -4.03 -4.92 -8.84
CA LEU A 126 -3.41 -3.87 -8.03
C LEU A 126 -3.60 -4.10 -6.53
N LYS A 127 -4.59 -4.89 -6.10
CA LYS A 127 -4.84 -5.18 -4.68
C LYS A 127 -3.61 -5.73 -3.95
N SER A 128 -2.73 -6.50 -4.62
CA SER A 128 -1.49 -6.99 -4.02
C SER A 128 -0.43 -5.90 -3.79
N CYS A 129 -0.58 -4.74 -4.43
CA CYS A 129 0.30 -3.58 -4.28
C CYS A 129 0.00 -2.76 -3.03
N PHE A 130 -1.14 -3.02 -2.37
CA PHE A 130 -1.54 -2.34 -1.15
C PHE A 130 -1.37 -3.28 0.04
N THR A 131 -0.58 -2.88 1.03
CA THR A 131 -0.53 -3.60 2.31
C THR A 131 -1.91 -3.53 2.98
N LYS A 132 -2.37 -4.63 3.58
CA LYS A 132 -3.57 -4.60 4.42
C LYS A 132 -3.25 -3.80 5.68
N ASP A 133 -3.66 -2.54 5.72
CA ASP A 133 -3.58 -1.75 6.94
C ASP A 133 -4.92 -1.92 7.65
N TYR A 134 -4.86 -2.51 8.85
CA TYR A 134 -5.90 -2.74 9.85
C TYR A 134 -7.33 -2.26 9.51
N GLU A 135 -8.27 -3.22 9.44
CA GLU A 135 -9.71 -3.11 9.17
C GLU A 135 -10.50 -2.23 10.19
N GLU A 136 -9.83 -1.52 11.10
CA GLU A 136 -10.47 -0.80 12.22
C GLU A 136 -11.03 0.58 11.80
N HIS A 137 -10.76 1.04 10.57
CA HIS A 137 -11.13 2.37 10.08
C HIS A 137 -11.90 2.36 8.75
N ASP A 138 -12.69 1.31 8.51
CA ASP A 138 -13.40 1.12 7.24
C ASP A 138 -14.32 2.30 6.86
N LYS A 139 -14.89 3.00 7.84
CA LYS A 139 -15.75 4.18 7.59
C LYS A 139 -15.10 5.53 7.90
N ALA A 140 -13.87 5.55 8.41
CA ALA A 140 -13.18 6.81 8.71
C ALA A 140 -12.82 7.54 7.40
N CYS A 141 -12.87 8.87 7.44
CA CYS A 141 -12.51 9.73 6.30
C CYS A 141 -13.36 9.49 5.04
N ILE A 142 -14.56 8.92 5.18
CA ILE A 142 -15.54 8.76 4.11
C ILE A 142 -16.68 9.74 4.34
N ARG A 143 -17.13 10.41 3.29
CA ARG A 143 -18.37 11.17 3.30
C ARG A 143 -19.23 10.86 2.09
N THR A 144 -20.50 11.17 2.21
CA THR A 144 -21.43 11.13 1.09
C THR A 144 -21.28 12.40 0.25
N PHE A 145 -21.23 12.23 -1.06
CA PHE A 145 -21.20 13.28 -2.06
C PHE A 145 -22.54 13.33 -2.79
N TYR A 146 -22.95 14.53 -3.22
CA TYR A 146 -24.12 14.76 -4.04
C TYR A 146 -23.71 15.64 -5.23
N GLU A 147 -23.19 14.98 -6.25
CA GLU A 147 -22.48 15.60 -7.36
C GLU A 147 -22.92 14.99 -8.68
N THR A 148 -22.53 15.61 -9.79
CA THR A 148 -22.81 15.10 -11.13
C THR A 148 -22.09 13.76 -11.37
N PRO A 149 -22.57 12.93 -12.32
CA PRO A 149 -21.81 11.76 -12.77
C PRO A 149 -20.47 12.10 -13.47
N LEU A 150 -20.32 13.36 -13.91
CA LEU A 150 -19.09 13.96 -14.43
C LEU A 150 -18.30 14.64 -13.31
#